data_AF-A0A535CYP6-F1
#
_entry.id   AF-A0A535CYP6-F1
#
_cell.length_a   1.000
_cell.length_b   1.000
_cell.length_c   1.000
_cell.angle_alpha   90.00
_cell.angle_beta   90.00
_cell.angle_gamma   90.00
#
_symmetry.space_group_name_H-M   'P 1'
#
loop_
_entity.id
_entity.type
_entity.pdbx_description
1 polymer ?
#
loop_
_entity_poly.entity_id
_entity_poly.type
_entity_poly.pdbx_seq_one_letter_code
_entity_poly.pdbx_strand_id
1 'polypeptide(L)' 'MATIQIRNVPEDVHRIHRMRAAAAGMSLQEYLLAEMIRGAHQRSPAELVDEVENEMRSTGRDGFARRSSARLLRADRESH' A
#
# COMPACT_ATOMS: atom_id res chain seq x y z
N MET A 1 -3.63 8.67 -26.33
CA MET A 1 -2.98 7.57 -25.58
C MET A 1 -1.58 8.02 -25.21
N ALA A 2 -1.15 7.83 -23.97
CA ALA A 2 0.18 8.20 -23.52
C ALA A 2 1.12 6.99 -23.62
N THR A 3 2.35 7.21 -24.10
CA THR A 3 3.40 6.19 -24.14
C THR A 3 4.53 6.64 -23.23
N ILE A 4 5.01 5.73 -22.39
CA ILE A 4 6.13 5.98 -21.48
C ILE A 4 7.31 5.16 -21.96
N GLN A 5 8.47 5.82 -22.13
CA GLN A 5 9.74 5.16 -22.43
C GLN A 5 10.67 5.29 -21.22
N ILE A 6 11.14 4.16 -20.70
CA ILE A 6 12.09 4.09 -19.60
C ILE A 6 13.47 3.81 -20.17
N ARG A 7 14.42 4.72 -19.96
CA ARG A 7 15.80 4.61 -20.47
C ARG A 7 16.76 4.14 -19.37
N ASN A 8 17.89 3.58 -19.79
CA ASN A 8 18.98 3.16 -18.90
C ASN A 8 18.54 2.15 -17.83
N VAL A 9 17.64 1.23 -18.19
CA VAL A 9 17.26 0.12 -17.30
C VAL A 9 18.46 -0.80 -17.14
N PRO A 10 18.92 -1.08 -15.91
CA PRO A 10 19.98 -2.05 -15.68
C PRO A 10 19.63 -3.43 -16.27
N GLU A 11 20.61 -4.10 -16.87
CA GLU A 11 20.39 -5.36 -17.61
C GLU A 11 19.83 -6.48 -16.70
N ASP A 12 20.27 -6.51 -15.45
CA ASP A 12 19.78 -7.44 -14.43
C ASP A 12 18.30 -7.22 -14.12
N VAL A 13 17.88 -5.96 -13.96
CA VAL A 13 16.48 -5.56 -13.74
C VAL A 13 15.63 -5.95 -14.95
N HIS A 14 16.10 -5.62 -16.17
CA HIS A 14 15.42 -5.99 -17.41
C HIS A 14 15.21 -7.51 -17.50
N ARG A 15 16.25 -8.30 -17.21
CA ARG A 15 16.19 -9.76 -17.21
C ARG A 15 15.18 -10.31 -16.20
N ILE A 16 15.15 -9.77 -14.97
CA ILE A 16 14.20 -10.19 -13.93
C ILE A 16 12.76 -9.96 -14.41
N HIS A 17 12.45 -8.77 -14.93
CA HIS A 17 11.10 -8.47 -15.42
C HIS A 17 10.72 -9.32 -16.63
N ARG A 18 11.67 -9.60 -17.55
CA ARG A 18 11.43 -10.49 -18.68
C ARG A 18 11.10 -11.91 -18.24
N MET A 19 11.83 -12.45 -17.26
CA MET A 19 11.54 -13.78 -16.70
C MET A 19 10.16 -13.83 -16.03
N ARG A 20 9.80 -12.80 -15.25
CA ARG A 20 8.49 -12.72 -14.60
C ARG A 20 7.34 -12.59 -15.60
N ALA A 21 7.53 -11.79 -16.66
CA ALA A 21 6.56 -11.65 -17.74
C ALA A 21 6.31 -12.99 -18.45
N ALA A 22 7.39 -13.72 -18.78
CA ALA A 22 7.29 -15.05 -19.38
C ALA A 22 6.57 -16.05 -18.45
N ALA A 23 6.88 -16.04 -17.15
CA ALA A 23 6.21 -16.90 -16.16
C ALA A 23 4.71 -16.57 -16.03
N ALA A 24 4.31 -15.31 -16.25
CA ALA A 24 2.92 -14.88 -16.26
C ALA A 24 2.21 -15.07 -17.62
N GLY A 25 2.91 -15.57 -18.65
CA GLY A 25 2.37 -15.70 -20.01
C GLY A 25 2.09 -14.36 -20.69
N MET A 26 2.76 -13.28 -20.28
CA MET A 26 2.57 -11.92 -20.77
C MET A 26 3.77 -11.45 -21.57
N SER A 27 3.56 -10.53 -22.52
CA SER A 27 4.68 -9.75 -23.05
C SER A 27 5.28 -8.87 -21.95
N LEU A 28 6.55 -8.48 -22.12
CA LEU A 28 7.23 -7.60 -21.15
C LEU A 28 6.49 -6.26 -20.99
N GLN A 29 5.96 -5.71 -22.08
CA GLN A 29 5.22 -4.45 -22.08
C GLN A 29 3.92 -4.56 -21.27
N GLU A 30 3.14 -5.62 -21.49
CA GLU A 30 1.89 -5.87 -20.74
C GLU A 30 2.16 -6.08 -19.26
N TYR A 31 3.19 -6.86 -18.93
CA TYR A 31 3.57 -7.11 -17.55
C TYR A 31 3.97 -5.82 -16.81
N LEU A 32 4.81 -4.99 -17.44
CA LEU A 32 5.25 -3.71 -16.86
C LEU A 32 4.10 -2.70 -16.76
N LEU A 33 3.19 -2.66 -17.74
CA LEU A 33 1.99 -1.84 -17.67
C LEU A 33 1.11 -2.25 -16.48
N ALA A 34 0.90 -3.55 -16.30
CA ALA A 34 0.12 -4.08 -15.18
C ALA A 34 0.76 -3.75 -13.82
N GLU A 35 2.09 -3.83 -13.71
CA GLU A 35 2.83 -3.39 -12.52
C GLU A 35 2.68 -1.88 -12.28
N MET A 36 2.80 -1.03 -13.31
CA MET A 36 2.59 0.41 -13.17
C MET A 36 1.16 0.76 -12.74
N ILE A 37 0.15 0.09 -13.30
CA ILE A 37 -1.25 0.26 -12.91
C ILE A 37 -1.44 -0.15 -11.45
N ARG A 38 -0.91 -1.32 -11.05
CA ARG A 38 -0.91 -1.75 -9.64
C ARG A 38 -0.24 -0.74 -8.73
N GLY A 39 0.90 -0.20 -9.13
CA GLY A 39 1.63 0.82 -8.38
C GLY A 39 0.85 2.13 -8.25
N ALA A 40 0.15 2.55 -9.31
CA ALA A 40 -0.65 3.77 -9.30
C ALA A 40 -1.94 3.66 -8.47
N HIS A 41 -2.51 2.46 -8.35
CA HIS A 41 -3.70 2.22 -7.53
C HIS A 41 -3.39 1.95 -6.06
N GLN A 42 -2.15 1.60 -5.73
CA GLN A 42 -1.73 1.43 -4.34
C GLN A 42 -1.31 2.78 -3.78
N ARG A 43 -1.90 3.16 -2.63
CA ARG A 43 -1.36 4.26 -1.82
C ARG A 43 0.09 3.94 -1.51
N SER A 44 0.97 4.90 -1.72
CA SER A 44 2.36 4.78 -1.31
C SER A 44 2.43 4.55 0.21
N PRO A 45 3.47 3.87 0.71
CA PRO A 45 3.65 3.70 2.16
C PRO A 45 3.65 5.04 2.92
N ALA A 46 4.15 6.11 2.29
CA ALA A 46 4.13 7.46 2.86
C ALA A 46 2.70 8.00 2.99
N GLU A 47 1.87 7.86 1.95
CA GLU A 47 0.45 8.27 2.00
C GLU A 47 -0.34 7.48 3.04
N LEU A 48 -0.03 6.20 3.23
CA LEU A 48 -0.63 5.38 4.29
C LEU A 48 -0.22 5.86 5.68
N VAL A 49 1.05 6.21 5.89
CA VAL A 49 1.53 6.75 7.17
C VAL A 49 0.88 8.11 7.44
N ASP A 50 0.84 9.00 6.45
CA ASP A 50 0.21 10.31 6.57
C ASP A 50 -1.30 10.21 6.89
N GLU A 51 -2.00 9.25 6.27
CA GLU A 51 -3.40 8.97 6.58
C GLU A 51 -3.57 8.48 8.02
N VAL A 52 -2.78 7.48 8.44
CA VAL A 52 -2.79 6.94 9.80
C VAL A 52 -2.51 8.05 10.82
N GLU A 53 -1.52 8.92 10.56
CA GLU A 53 -1.21 10.05 11.42
C GLU A 53 -2.34 11.10 11.47
N ASN A 54 -2.95 11.40 10.33
CA ASN A 54 -4.10 12.31 10.25
C ASN A 54 -5.33 11.73 10.97
N GLU A 55 -5.57 10.43 10.85
CA GLU A 55 -6.64 9.72 11.54
C GLU A 55 -6.37 9.68 13.05
N MET A 56 -5.14 9.43 13.49
CA MET A 56 -4.74 9.50 14.91
C MET A 56 -4.93 10.90 15.51
N ARG A 57 -4.62 11.95 14.74
CA ARG A 57 -4.83 13.35 15.17
C ARG A 57 -6.31 13.72 15.25
N SER A 58 -7.15 13.20 14.37
CA SER A 58 -8.57 13.55 14.30
C SER A 58 -9.46 12.73 15.24
N THR A 59 -9.13 11.46 15.48
CA THR A 59 -9.97 10.52 16.26
C THR A 59 -9.72 10.59 17.77
N GLY A 60 -8.64 11.26 18.21
CA GLY A 60 -8.33 11.42 19.63
C GLY A 60 -8.04 10.11 20.37
N ARG A 61 -8.01 10.16 21.71
CA ARG A 61 -7.49 9.12 22.64
C ARG A 61 -8.09 7.71 22.55
N ASP A 62 -9.10 7.48 21.71
CA ASP A 62 -9.75 6.17 21.57
C ASP A 62 -9.09 5.27 20.49
N GLY A 63 -8.17 5.81 19.68
CA GLY A 63 -7.39 5.03 18.70
C GLY A 63 -8.24 4.35 17.60
N PHE A 64 -7.67 3.34 16.92
CA PHE A 64 -8.31 2.62 15.80
C PHE A 64 -9.41 1.62 16.23
N ALA A 65 -9.63 1.43 17.53
CA ALA A 65 -10.54 0.41 18.01
C ALA A 65 -12.00 0.93 18.00
N ARG A 66 -12.92 0.17 17.39
CA ARG A 66 -14.37 0.46 17.44
C ARG A 66 -14.94 0.57 18.87
N ARG A 67 -14.22 0.09 19.87
CA ARG A 67 -14.53 0.25 21.29
C ARG A 67 -13.29 0.70 22.03
N SER A 68 -13.41 1.80 22.77
CA SER A 68 -12.37 2.30 23.66
C SER A 68 -12.00 1.27 24.72
N SER A 69 -10.74 0.81 24.71
CA SER A 69 -10.20 -0.11 25.70
C SER A 69 -10.27 0.48 27.12
N ALA A 70 -10.04 1.79 27.25
CA ALA A 70 -10.17 2.50 28.50
C ALA A 70 -11.61 2.48 29.05
N ARG A 71 -12.61 2.56 28.17
CA ARG A 71 -14.04 2.49 28.56
C ARG A 71 -14.42 1.08 29.03
N LEU A 72 -13.87 0.05 28.40
CA LEU A 72 -14.08 -1.35 28.83
C LEU A 72 -13.47 -1.60 30.21
N LEU A 73 -12.23 -1.15 30.45
CA LEU A 73 -11.57 -1.28 31.76
C LEU A 73 -12.29 -0.49 32.87
N ARG A 74 -12.89 0.66 32.54
CA ARG A 74 -13.66 1.45 33.51
C ARG A 74 -14.98 0.75 33.89
N ALA A 75 -15.71 0.23 32.91
CA ALA A 75 -16.97 -0.48 33.15
C ALA A 75 -16.77 -1.74 34.01
N ASP A 76 -15.68 -2.48 33.79
CA ASP A 76 -15.31 -3.65 34.59
C ASP A 76 -15.01 -3.26 36.05
N ARG A 77 -14.26 -2.17 36.26
CA ARG A 77 -13.96 -1.64 37.61
C ARG A 77 -15.20 -1.17 38.35
N GLU A 78 -16.14 -0.51 37.67
CA GLU A 78 -17.38 0.02 38.29
C GLU A 78 -18.40 -1.09 38.62
N SER A 79 -18.16 -2.31 38.13
CA SER A 79 -19.01 -3.49 38.37
C SER A 79 -18.56 -4.36 39.55
N HIS A 80 -17.47 -3.98 40.24
CA HIS A 80 -16.92 -4.60 41.45
C HIS A 80 -16.88 -3.60 42.60
#